data_AF-A0A916QJK2-F1
#
_entry.id   AF-A0A916QJK2-F1
#
_cell.length_a   1.000
_cell.length_b   1.000
_cell.length_c   1.000
_cell.angle_alpha   90.00
_cell.angle_beta   90.00
_cell.angle_gamma   90.00
#
_symmetry.space_group_name_H-M   'P 1'
#
loop_
_entity.id
_entity.type
_entity.pdbx_description
1 polymer ?
#
loop_
_entity_poly.entity_id
_entity_poly.type
_entity_poly.pdbx_seq_one_letter_code
_entity_poly.pdbx_strand_id
1 'polypeptide(L)' 'MSKITEAHARANRRWDAKNKERKLYLTQRSTCKNFILKKATKEDLEAIKGYIETRLSLLAENKQKGVQ' A
#
# COMPACT_ATOMS: atom_id res chain seq x y z
N MET A 1 -11.76 -24.16 4.01
CA MET A 1 -12.14 -22.85 3.44
C MET A 1 -13.50 -23.00 2.77
N SER A 2 -14.49 -22.21 3.17
CA SER A 2 -15.82 -22.23 2.56
C SER A 2 -15.74 -21.73 1.12
N LYS A 3 -16.31 -22.51 0.20
CA LYS A 3 -16.31 -22.20 -1.24
C LYS A 3 -17.22 -20.99 -1.44
N ILE A 4 -16.65 -19.86 -1.85
CA ILE A 4 -17.40 -18.66 -2.21
C ILE A 4 -18.32 -19.03 -3.38
N THR A 5 -19.64 -18.80 -3.25
CA THR A 5 -20.58 -19.05 -4.34
C THR A 5 -20.30 -18.09 -5.50
N GLU A 6 -20.66 -18.48 -6.72
CA GLU A 6 -20.43 -17.63 -7.90
C GLU A 6 -21.11 -16.24 -7.78
N ALA A 7 -22.24 -16.16 -7.09
CA ALA A 7 -22.94 -14.91 -6.81
C ALA A 7 -22.08 -13.97 -5.93
N HIS A 8 -21.49 -14.49 -4.85
CA HIS A 8 -20.58 -13.72 -3.99
C HIS A 8 -19.31 -13.31 -4.74
N ALA A 9 -18.78 -14.19 -5.61
CA ALA A 9 -17.61 -13.86 -6.43
C ALA A 9 -17.89 -12.70 -7.39
N ARG A 10 -19.08 -12.66 -8.02
CA ARG A 10 -19.50 -11.56 -8.89
C ARG A 10 -19.69 -10.25 -8.12
N ALA A 11 -20.28 -10.31 -6.93
CA ALA A 11 -20.45 -9.15 -6.06
C ALA A 11 -19.09 -8.57 -5.62
N ASN A 12 -18.16 -9.44 -5.19
CA ASN A 12 -16.80 -9.03 -4.83
C ASN A 12 -16.07 -8.39 -6.01
N ARG A 13 -16.19 -8.95 -7.22
CA ARG A 13 -15.60 -8.36 -8.43
C ARG A 13 -16.13 -6.95 -8.72
N ARG A 14 -17.44 -6.71 -8.56
CA ARG A 14 -18.03 -5.38 -8.75
C ARG A 14 -17.55 -4.39 -7.70
N TRP A 15 -17.47 -4.81 -6.45
CA TRP A 15 -16.97 -3.97 -5.37
C TRP A 15 -15.47 -3.66 -5.55
N ASP A 16 -14.67 -4.66 -5.93
CA ASP A 16 -13.25 -4.51 -6.24
C ASP A 16 -13.00 -3.54 -7.40
N ALA A 17 -13.84 -3.60 -8.44
CA ALA A 17 -13.75 -2.68 -9.57
C ALA A 17 -14.01 -1.22 -9.13
N LYS A 18 -15.02 -1.00 -8.28
CA LYS A 18 -15.35 0.32 -7.72
C LYS A 18 -14.28 0.83 -6.73
N ASN A 19 -13.59 -0.08 -6.03
CA ASN A 19 -12.62 0.24 -4.98
C ASN A 19 -11.19 -0.14 -5.39
N LYS A 20 -10.87 -0.03 -6.68
CA LYS A 20 -9.59 -0.49 -7.24
C LYS A 20 -8.39 0.16 -6.56
N GLU A 21 -8.44 1.46 -6.31
CA GLU A 21 -7.37 2.21 -5.66
C GLU A 21 -7.14 1.77 -4.21
N ARG A 22 -8.21 1.63 -3.43
CA ARG A 22 -8.14 1.15 -2.05
C ARG A 22 -7.58 -0.26 -1.98
N LYS A 23 -8.01 -1.15 -2.88
CA LYS A 23 -7.49 -2.51 -2.98
C LYS A 23 -6.01 -2.51 -3.33
N LEU A 24 -5.61 -1.73 -4.33
CA LEU A 24 -4.22 -1.60 -4.74
C LEU A 24 -3.34 -1.11 -3.59
N TYR A 25 -3.79 -0.09 -2.86
CA TYR A 25 -3.10 0.41 -1.67
C TYR A 25 -2.88 -0.69 -0.63
N LEU A 26 -3.91 -1.46 -0.30
CA LEU A 26 -3.81 -2.56 0.68
C LEU A 26 -2.86 -3.67 0.22
N THR A 27 -2.92 -4.03 -1.07
CA THR A 27 -2.01 -5.01 -1.67
C THR A 27 -0.57 -4.52 -1.61
N GLN A 28 -0.30 -3.30 -2.08
CA GLN A 28 1.04 -2.69 -2.05
C GLN A 28 1.59 -2.62 -0.61
N ARG A 29 0.76 -2.19 0.35
CA ARG A 29 1.15 -2.11 1.76
C ARG A 29 1.54 -3.47 2.32
N SER A 30 0.75 -4.50 2.07
CA SER A 30 1.00 -5.85 2.56
C SER A 30 2.23 -6.47 1.91
N THR A 31 2.39 -6.30 0.60
CA THR A 31 3.57 -6.77 -0.15
C THR A 31 4.84 -6.09 0.32
N CYS A 32 4.82 -4.76 0.50
CA CYS A 32 5.95 -3.99 1.01
C CYS A 32 6.35 -4.46 2.42
N LYS A 33 5.39 -4.63 3.34
CA LYS A 33 5.66 -5.18 4.68
C LYS A 33 6.37 -6.53 4.59
N ASN A 34 5.86 -7.44 3.76
CA ASN A 34 6.46 -8.76 3.60
C ASN A 34 7.86 -8.70 2.98
N PHE A 35 8.10 -7.81 2.03
CA PHE A 35 9.40 -7.61 1.44
C PHE A 35 10.42 -7.15 2.48
N ILE A 36 10.13 -6.07 3.21
CA ILE A 36 11.01 -5.51 4.25
C ILE A 36 11.33 -6.55 5.33
N LEU A 37 10.35 -7.32 5.78
CA LEU A 37 10.52 -8.24 6.91
C LEU A 37 11.13 -9.60 6.55
N LYS A 38 10.99 -10.05 5.29
CA LYS A 38 11.33 -11.45 4.93
C LYS A 38 12.24 -11.61 3.71
N LYS A 39 12.40 -10.58 2.87
CA LYS A 39 13.12 -10.71 1.59
C LYS A 39 14.22 -9.68 1.39
N ALA A 40 14.07 -8.48 1.95
CA ALA A 40 14.99 -7.37 1.74
C ALA A 40 16.39 -7.68 2.31
N THR A 41 17.41 -7.25 1.59
CA THR A 41 18.80 -7.27 2.04
C THR A 41 19.11 -6.04 2.89
N LYS A 42 20.30 -5.98 3.50
CA LYS A 42 20.71 -4.84 4.32
C LYS A 42 20.75 -3.53 3.51
N GLU A 43 21.27 -3.58 2.30
CA GLU A 43 21.34 -2.43 1.38
C GLU A 43 19.93 -1.94 1.00
N ASP A 44 19.01 -2.86 0.72
CA ASP A 44 17.60 -2.51 0.45
C ASP A 44 16.97 -1.78 1.63
N LEU A 45 17.22 -2.24 2.87
CA LEU A 45 16.67 -1.60 4.07
C LEU A 45 17.23 -0.20 4.29
N GLU A 46 18.51 0.03 4.01
CA GLU A 46 19.13 1.36 4.08
C GLU A 46 18.54 2.31 3.02
N ALA A 47 18.38 1.84 1.78
CA ALA A 47 17.73 2.63 0.73
C ALA A 47 16.26 2.96 1.08
N ILE A 48 15.52 1.98 1.60
CA ILE A 48 14.11 2.17 2.02
C ILE A 48 13.98 3.23 3.12
N LYS A 49 14.93 3.29 4.07
CA LYS A 49 14.94 4.36 5.09
C LYS A 49 15.06 5.74 4.44
N GLY A 50 15.97 5.92 3.48
CA GLY A 50 16.12 7.18 2.75
C GLY A 50 14.85 7.59 1.98
N TYR A 51 14.16 6.61 1.37
CA TYR A 51 12.88 6.87 0.70
C TYR A 51 11.78 7.31 1.69
N ILE A 52 11.74 6.71 2.88
CA ILE A 52 10.78 7.07 3.93
C ILE A 52 11.03 8.50 4.42
N GLU A 53 12.28 8.86 4.70
CA GLU A 53 12.66 10.21 5.12
C GLU A 53 12.26 11.25 4.08
N THR A 54 12.63 11.03 2.82
CA THR A 54 12.25 11.90 1.70
C THR A 54 10.74 12.09 1.63
N ARG A 55 9.96 11.01 1.77
CA ARG A 55 8.49 11.08 1.71
C ARG A 55 7.91 11.84 2.89
N LEU A 56 8.44 11.65 4.09
CA LEU A 56 8.00 12.36 5.30
C LEU A 56 8.28 13.86 5.20
N SER A 57 9.45 14.26 4.71
CA SER A 57 9.79 15.67 4.46
C SER A 57 8.83 16.32 3.47
N LEU A 58 8.58 15.68 2.32
CA LEU A 58 7.59 16.18 1.35
C LEU A 58 6.18 16.31 1.94
N LEU A 59 5.77 15.38 2.81
CA LEU A 59 4.47 15.46 3.49
C LEU A 59 4.44 16.60 4.52
N ALA A 60 5.53 16.84 5.23
CA ALA A 60 5.64 17.95 6.18
C ALA A 60 5.60 19.30 5.44
N GLU A 61 6.33 19.44 4.33
CA GLU A 61 6.30 20.64 3.48
C GLU A 61 4.92 20.92 2.89
N ASN A 62 4.23 19.87 2.42
CA ASN A 62 2.86 20.00 1.91
C ASN A 62 1.86 20.41 2.99
N LYS A 63 2.06 20.02 4.25
CA LYS A 63 1.25 20.51 5.38
C LYS A 63 1.49 21.99 5.67
N GLN A 64 2.71 22.49 5.49
CA GLN A 64 3.03 23.91 5.67
C GLN A 64 2.44 24.79 4.56
N LYS A 65 2.35 24.26 3.33
CA LYS A 65 1.77 24.96 2.17
C LYS A 65 0.24 24.92 2.10
N GLY A 66 -0.41 24.03 2.86
CA GLY A 66 -1.87 23.89 2.92
C GLY A 66 -2.57 24.75 3.97
N VAL A 67 -1.87 25.72 4.57
CA VAL A 67 -2.45 26.78 5.42
C VAL A 67 -2.50 28.06 4.60
N GLN A 68 -3.39 28.09 3.61
CA GLN A 68 -3.94 29.29 2.97
C GLN A 68 -5.39 29.03 2.63
#